data_AF-A0A134ALQ3-F1
#
_entry.id   AF-A0A134ALQ3-F1
#
_cell.length_a   1.000
_cell.length_b   1.000
_cell.length_c   1.000
_cell.angle_alpha   90.00
_cell.angle_beta   90.00
_cell.angle_gamma   90.00
#
_symmetry.space_group_name_H-M   'P 1'
#
loop_
_entity.id
_entity.type
_entity.pdbx_description
1 polymer ?
#
loop_
_entity_poly.entity_id
_entity_poly.type
_entity_poly.pdbx_seq_one_letter_code
_entity_poly.pdbx_strand_id
1 'polypeptide(L)'
;PKEEPLNKEELTNLINEARAIEKGDKTEEAFNKLQEAIKKTQESIDKIKSKEYLENAKNELQKAIEEFKESPAEVKEAKNKTELEKLLREQDSLYKDVLKGEYKEEGSKLYLDKYKEAIKLLEDPKAKEEDIDDVIRSLKSIRQNRLVLKILDIFQDLIVKAEEITNRGNTDKKYTEDSFNKLKEAVVEANKYWLTKNDQPKEKIESLNAMLKEGLEGLKEVAKPELNKEALTKEIAEAKKV
;
A
#
# COMPACT_ATOMS: atom_id res chain seq x y z
N PRO A 1 -67.75 -1.53 47.89
CA PRO A 1 -66.83 -2.47 47.21
C PRO A 1 -65.43 -2.36 47.84
N LYS A 2 -64.92 -3.44 48.45
CA LYS A 2 -63.50 -3.50 48.79
C LYS A 2 -62.75 -3.64 47.45
N GLU A 3 -61.91 -2.67 47.11
CA GLU A 3 -61.01 -2.78 45.98
C GLU A 3 -60.15 -4.04 46.17
N GLU A 4 -60.11 -4.91 45.16
CA GLU A 4 -59.15 -6.01 45.14
C GLU A 4 -57.73 -5.43 45.29
N PRO A 5 -56.88 -6.03 46.14
CA PRO A 5 -55.50 -5.56 46.28
C PRO A 5 -54.79 -5.62 44.93
N LEU A 6 -54.17 -4.52 44.54
CA LEU A 6 -53.40 -4.43 43.30
C LEU A 6 -52.20 -5.39 43.37
N ASN A 7 -52.25 -6.48 42.61
CA ASN A 7 -51.14 -7.45 42.56
C ASN A 7 -49.96 -6.89 41.74
N LYS A 8 -48.79 -6.77 42.36
CA LYS A 8 -47.55 -6.25 41.73
C LYS A 8 -46.50 -7.34 41.47
N GLU A 9 -46.82 -8.61 41.77
CA GLU A 9 -45.90 -9.75 41.69
C GLU A 9 -45.27 -9.91 40.30
N GLU A 10 -46.08 -9.81 39.24
CA GLU A 10 -45.57 -9.91 37.86
C GLU A 10 -44.57 -8.80 37.51
N LEU A 11 -44.80 -7.57 37.98
CA LEU A 11 -43.84 -6.47 37.77
C LEU A 11 -42.57 -6.68 38.58
N THR A 12 -42.68 -7.18 39.81
CA THR A 12 -41.51 -7.56 40.64
C THR A 12 -40.68 -8.65 39.98
N ASN A 13 -41.32 -9.67 39.41
CA ASN A 13 -40.65 -10.75 38.68
C ASN A 13 -39.94 -10.20 37.44
N LEU A 14 -40.60 -9.34 36.66
CA LEU A 14 -39.99 -8.70 35.48
C LEU A 14 -38.78 -7.84 35.84
N ILE A 15 -38.80 -7.11 36.96
CA ILE A 15 -37.64 -6.36 37.47
C ILE A 15 -36.48 -7.31 37.79
N ASN A 16 -36.75 -8.46 38.43
CA ASN A 16 -35.72 -9.44 38.77
C ASN A 16 -35.12 -10.08 37.52
N GLU A 17 -35.95 -10.42 36.53
CA GLU A 17 -35.51 -10.93 35.23
C GLU A 17 -34.64 -9.90 34.50
N ALA A 18 -35.08 -8.63 34.44
CA ALA A 18 -34.33 -7.55 33.81
C ALA A 18 -32.96 -7.32 34.49
N ARG A 19 -32.90 -7.42 35.83
CA ARG A 19 -31.66 -7.30 36.60
C ARG A 19 -30.67 -8.44 36.37
N ALA A 20 -31.17 -9.62 35.99
CA ALA A 20 -30.33 -10.78 35.69
C ALA A 20 -29.71 -10.70 34.28
N ILE A 21 -30.12 -9.73 33.45
CA ILE A 21 -29.54 -9.51 32.12
C ILE A 21 -28.14 -8.95 32.27
N GLU A 22 -27.15 -9.68 31.76
CA GLU A 22 -25.76 -9.22 31.66
C GLU A 22 -25.54 -8.38 30.39
N LYS A 23 -24.57 -7.46 30.42
CA LYS A 23 -24.20 -6.61 29.26
C LYS A 23 -23.80 -7.46 28.03
N GLY A 24 -23.06 -8.54 28.26
CA GLY A 24 -22.51 -9.36 27.18
C GLY A 24 -21.63 -8.55 26.21
N ASP A 25 -21.88 -8.72 24.92
CA ASP A 25 -21.20 -8.00 23.84
C ASP A 25 -21.90 -6.71 23.43
N LYS A 26 -23.03 -6.33 24.04
CA LYS A 26 -23.83 -5.14 23.66
C LYS A 26 -23.14 -3.83 24.05
N THR A 27 -23.61 -2.72 23.50
CA THR A 27 -23.07 -1.39 23.81
C THR A 27 -23.31 -0.98 25.28
N GLU A 28 -22.36 -0.23 25.84
CA GLU A 28 -22.50 0.35 27.18
C GLU A 28 -23.73 1.27 27.29
N GLU A 29 -24.02 2.03 26.23
CA GLU A 29 -25.19 2.91 26.17
C GLU A 29 -26.51 2.13 26.26
N ALA A 30 -26.64 1.01 25.53
CA ALA A 30 -27.84 0.18 25.58
C ALA A 30 -28.00 -0.46 26.96
N PHE A 31 -26.92 -0.95 27.55
CA PHE A 31 -26.95 -1.52 28.89
C PHE A 31 -27.35 -0.49 29.94
N ASN A 32 -26.81 0.73 29.88
CA ASN A 32 -27.17 1.81 30.79
C ASN A 32 -28.65 2.22 30.67
N LYS A 33 -29.22 2.28 29.46
CA LYS A 33 -30.66 2.53 29.27
C LYS A 33 -31.54 1.48 29.94
N LEU A 34 -31.16 0.20 29.85
CA LEU A 34 -31.85 -0.88 30.56
C LEU A 34 -31.75 -0.70 32.09
N GLN A 35 -30.56 -0.40 32.61
CA GLN A 35 -30.36 -0.16 34.06
C GLN A 35 -31.17 1.04 34.57
N GLU A 36 -31.28 2.12 33.80
CA GLU A 36 -32.11 3.27 34.12
C GLU A 36 -33.60 2.93 34.14
N ALA A 37 -34.09 2.15 33.17
CA ALA A 37 -35.48 1.69 33.14
C ALA A 37 -35.80 0.79 34.35
N ILE A 38 -34.91 -0.14 34.70
CA ILE A 38 -35.02 -0.97 35.90
C ILE A 38 -35.12 -0.10 37.15
N LYS A 39 -34.21 0.88 37.31
CA LYS A 39 -34.18 1.78 38.46
C LYS A 39 -35.47 2.61 38.56
N LYS A 40 -35.93 3.19 37.45
CA LYS A 40 -37.16 3.98 37.39
C LYS A 40 -38.38 3.15 37.82
N THR A 41 -38.49 1.92 37.31
CA THR A 41 -39.58 1.00 37.67
C THR A 41 -39.53 0.63 39.16
N GLN A 42 -38.33 0.39 39.69
CA GLN A 42 -38.14 0.05 41.10
C GLN A 42 -38.46 1.21 42.06
N GLU A 43 -38.14 2.45 41.71
CA GLU A 43 -38.46 3.64 42.52
C GLU A 43 -39.95 4.04 42.48
N SER A 44 -40.69 3.53 41.50
CA SER A 44 -42.09 3.87 41.27
C SER A 44 -43.06 2.76 41.64
N ILE A 45 -42.63 1.49 41.73
CA ILE A 45 -43.51 0.33 41.97
C ILE A 45 -44.42 0.50 43.19
N ASP A 46 -43.92 1.04 44.31
CA ASP A 46 -44.70 1.25 45.53
C ASP A 46 -45.77 2.35 45.38
N LYS A 47 -45.54 3.31 44.48
CA LYS A 47 -46.42 4.46 44.23
C LYS A 47 -47.57 4.15 43.27
N ILE A 48 -47.54 3.01 42.57
CA ILE A 48 -48.58 2.58 41.62
C ILE A 48 -49.87 2.24 42.38
N LYS A 49 -50.98 2.90 42.00
CA LYS A 49 -52.32 2.78 42.61
C LYS A 49 -53.43 2.32 41.67
N SER A 50 -53.15 2.10 40.38
CA SER A 50 -54.15 1.65 39.41
C SER A 50 -53.61 0.51 38.52
N LYS A 51 -54.52 -0.31 38.00
CA LYS A 51 -54.20 -1.36 37.02
C LYS A 51 -53.57 -0.78 35.75
N GLU A 52 -54.04 0.37 35.29
CA GLU A 52 -53.50 1.07 34.12
C GLU A 52 -52.03 1.46 34.31
N TYR A 53 -51.68 2.09 35.44
CA TYR A 53 -50.29 2.44 35.73
C TYR A 53 -49.39 1.23 35.92
N LEU A 54 -49.92 0.13 36.48
CA LEU A 54 -49.20 -1.12 36.63
C LEU A 54 -48.85 -1.73 35.26
N GLU A 55 -49.82 -1.77 34.36
CA GLU A 55 -49.65 -2.32 33.01
C GLU A 55 -48.70 -1.47 32.18
N ASN A 56 -48.81 -0.14 32.30
CA ASN A 56 -47.87 0.78 31.66
C ASN A 56 -46.43 0.56 32.13
N ALA A 57 -46.21 0.36 33.45
CA ALA A 57 -44.88 0.08 33.98
C ALA A 57 -44.29 -1.25 33.49
N LYS A 58 -45.11 -2.29 33.35
CA LYS A 58 -44.69 -3.57 32.74
C LYS A 58 -44.28 -3.36 31.28
N ASN A 59 -45.12 -2.70 30.49
CA ASN A 59 -44.88 -2.45 29.08
C ASN A 59 -43.61 -1.59 28.86
N GLU A 60 -43.39 -0.56 29.67
CA GLU A 60 -42.17 0.25 29.61
C GLU A 60 -40.90 -0.58 29.89
N LEU A 61 -40.91 -1.40 30.96
CA LEU A 61 -39.76 -2.23 31.30
C LEU A 61 -39.53 -3.34 30.27
N GLN A 62 -40.59 -4.00 29.81
CA GLN A 62 -40.54 -5.02 28.77
C GLN A 62 -39.94 -4.46 27.47
N LYS A 63 -40.39 -3.27 27.07
CA LYS A 63 -39.84 -2.58 25.91
C LYS A 63 -38.34 -2.28 26.07
N ALA A 64 -37.90 -1.83 27.25
CA ALA A 64 -36.47 -1.59 27.50
C ALA A 64 -35.63 -2.88 27.42
N ILE A 65 -36.17 -4.01 27.87
CA ILE A 65 -35.53 -5.33 27.74
C ILE A 65 -35.39 -5.72 26.27
N GLU A 66 -36.45 -5.54 25.47
CA GLU A 66 -36.46 -5.84 24.04
C GLU A 66 -35.48 -4.95 23.28
N GLU A 67 -35.50 -3.64 23.52
CA GLU A 67 -34.55 -2.68 22.94
C GLU A 67 -33.09 -3.03 23.27
N PHE A 68 -32.81 -3.48 24.50
CA PHE A 68 -31.47 -3.95 24.87
C PHE A 68 -31.07 -5.24 24.12
N LYS A 69 -31.97 -6.22 24.02
CA LYS A 69 -31.70 -7.48 23.31
C LYS A 69 -31.43 -7.25 21.83
N GLU A 70 -32.16 -6.33 21.21
CA GLU A 70 -32.03 -5.93 19.81
C GLU A 70 -30.85 -4.98 19.54
N SER A 71 -30.25 -4.40 20.59
CA SER A 71 -29.12 -3.48 20.43
C SER A 71 -27.92 -4.13 19.75
N PRO A 72 -27.09 -3.37 19.00
CA PRO A 72 -25.91 -3.92 18.35
C PRO A 72 -24.85 -4.31 19.38
N ALA A 73 -23.96 -5.22 18.98
CA ALA A 73 -22.73 -5.46 19.71
C ALA A 73 -21.85 -4.20 19.72
N GLU A 74 -21.09 -4.02 20.79
CA GLU A 74 -20.02 -3.05 20.93
C GLU A 74 -18.95 -3.34 19.89
N VAL A 75 -18.74 -2.38 19.00
CA VAL A 75 -17.69 -2.46 18.00
C VAL A 75 -16.38 -2.10 18.67
N LYS A 76 -15.53 -3.11 18.88
CA LYS A 76 -14.16 -2.90 19.33
C LYS A 76 -13.28 -2.74 18.11
N GLU A 77 -12.57 -1.62 18.06
CA GLU A 77 -11.63 -1.36 16.98
C GLU A 77 -10.48 -2.38 17.01
N ALA A 78 -10.14 -2.91 15.84
CA ALA A 78 -9.03 -3.83 15.64
C ALA A 78 -7.70 -3.18 16.04
N LYS A 79 -6.94 -3.84 16.93
CA LYS A 79 -5.74 -3.24 17.55
C LYS A 79 -4.60 -3.01 16.55
N ASN A 80 -4.54 -3.82 15.50
CA ASN A 80 -3.52 -3.79 14.47
C ASN A 80 -3.73 -2.70 13.40
N LYS A 81 -4.83 -1.92 13.46
CA LYS A 81 -4.99 -0.73 12.60
C LYS A 81 -3.82 0.25 12.72
N THR A 82 -3.31 0.46 13.93
CA THR A 82 -2.13 1.32 14.16
C THR A 82 -0.89 0.83 13.41
N GLU A 83 -0.69 -0.49 13.29
CA GLU A 83 0.40 -1.07 12.50
C GLU A 83 0.18 -0.82 11.01
N LEU A 84 -1.05 -1.04 10.52
CA LEU A 84 -1.40 -0.78 9.12
C LEU A 84 -1.18 0.69 8.74
N GLU A 85 -1.63 1.64 9.57
CA GLU A 85 -1.39 3.06 9.33
C GLU A 85 0.10 3.40 9.26
N LYS A 86 0.90 2.84 10.18
CA LYS A 86 2.36 3.03 10.19
C LYS A 86 2.96 2.51 8.89
N LEU A 87 2.56 1.33 8.44
CA LEU A 87 3.01 0.74 7.19
C LEU A 87 2.66 1.63 5.99
N LEU A 88 1.44 2.17 5.91
CA LEU A 88 1.03 3.05 4.81
C LEU A 88 1.88 4.32 4.78
N ARG A 89 2.11 4.97 5.94
CA ARG A 89 3.00 6.14 6.06
C ARG A 89 4.43 5.84 5.59
N GLU A 90 4.99 4.70 5.99
CA GLU A 90 6.32 4.26 5.55
C GLU A 90 6.38 4.02 4.02
N GLN A 91 5.24 3.74 3.40
CA GLN A 91 5.12 3.49 1.97
C GLN A 91 4.64 4.69 1.15
N ASP A 92 4.43 5.87 1.74
CA ASP A 92 3.91 7.05 1.03
C ASP A 92 4.73 7.42 -0.20
N SER A 93 6.07 7.36 -0.10
CA SER A 93 6.94 7.65 -1.24
C SER A 93 6.80 6.59 -2.33
N LEU A 94 6.76 5.32 -1.94
CA LEU A 94 6.58 4.20 -2.87
C LEU A 94 5.25 4.31 -3.62
N TYR A 95 4.16 4.60 -2.91
CA TYR A 95 2.84 4.79 -3.49
C TYR A 95 2.83 5.92 -4.53
N LYS A 96 3.48 7.05 -4.26
CA LYS A 96 3.63 8.15 -5.22
C LYS A 96 4.40 7.72 -6.47
N ASP A 97 5.48 6.96 -6.31
CA ASP A 97 6.28 6.49 -7.44
C ASP A 97 5.54 5.44 -8.28
N VAL A 98 4.75 4.56 -7.64
CA VAL A 98 3.85 3.64 -8.35
C VAL A 98 2.79 4.40 -9.16
N LEU A 99 2.17 5.44 -8.58
CA LEU A 99 1.20 6.28 -9.30
C LEU A 99 1.81 7.05 -10.48
N LYS A 100 3.08 7.47 -10.38
CA LYS A 100 3.82 8.08 -11.49
C LYS A 100 4.15 7.09 -12.61
N GLY A 101 3.95 5.78 -12.38
CA GLY A 101 4.22 4.73 -13.34
C GLY A 101 5.69 4.35 -13.44
N GLU A 102 6.47 4.55 -12.38
CA GLU A 102 7.90 4.21 -12.31
C GLU A 102 8.15 2.68 -12.30
N TYR A 103 7.12 1.91 -11.94
CA TYR A 103 7.16 0.45 -11.82
C TYR A 103 6.36 -0.23 -12.93
N LYS A 104 6.72 -1.48 -13.24
CA LYS A 104 6.00 -2.31 -14.22
C LYS A 104 4.54 -2.53 -13.81
N GLU A 105 3.66 -2.67 -14.80
CA GLU A 105 2.20 -2.62 -14.62
C GLU A 105 1.68 -3.74 -13.72
N GLU A 106 2.15 -4.98 -13.93
CA GLU A 106 1.67 -6.18 -13.24
C GLU A 106 1.81 -6.05 -11.71
N GLY A 107 2.98 -5.63 -11.23
CA GLY A 107 3.24 -5.41 -9.80
C GLY A 107 2.54 -4.16 -9.27
N SER A 108 2.56 -3.08 -10.04
CA SER A 108 1.92 -1.80 -9.68
C SER A 108 0.42 -1.96 -9.42
N LYS A 109 -0.28 -2.68 -10.29
CA LYS A 109 -1.73 -2.91 -10.16
C LYS A 109 -2.06 -3.65 -8.88
N LEU A 110 -1.36 -4.77 -8.62
CA LEU A 110 -1.55 -5.55 -7.39
C LEU A 110 -1.29 -4.71 -6.13
N TYR A 111 -0.24 -3.88 -6.16
CA TYR A 111 0.09 -3.00 -5.07
C TYR A 111 -1.01 -1.97 -4.80
N LEU A 112 -1.48 -1.27 -5.85
CA LEU A 112 -2.53 -0.25 -5.74
C LEU A 112 -3.86 -0.85 -5.27
N ASP A 113 -4.23 -2.04 -5.77
CA ASP A 113 -5.43 -2.75 -5.33
C ASP A 113 -5.38 -3.07 -3.83
N LYS A 114 -4.24 -3.59 -3.34
CA LYS A 114 -4.05 -3.86 -1.91
C LYS A 114 -3.92 -2.61 -1.05
N TYR A 115 -3.33 -1.54 -1.57
CA TYR A 115 -3.27 -0.25 -0.86
C TYR A 115 -4.68 0.34 -0.67
N LYS A 116 -5.53 0.23 -1.70
CA LYS A 116 -6.95 0.63 -1.61
C LYS A 116 -7.74 -0.22 -0.61
N GLU A 117 -7.49 -1.54 -0.59
CA GLU A 117 -8.08 -2.45 0.41
C GLU A 117 -7.66 -2.06 1.84
N ALA A 118 -6.39 -1.73 2.04
CA ALA A 118 -5.89 -1.25 3.33
C ALA A 118 -6.60 0.03 3.81
N ILE A 119 -6.79 1.01 2.93
CA ILE A 119 -7.54 2.24 3.27
C ILE A 119 -8.96 1.90 3.73
N LYS A 120 -9.67 1.02 2.98
CA LYS A 120 -11.02 0.60 3.36
C LYS A 120 -11.08 -0.07 4.74
N LEU A 121 -10.08 -0.90 5.07
CA LEU A 121 -10.00 -1.56 6.36
C LEU A 121 -9.73 -0.57 7.51
N LEU A 122 -8.97 0.50 7.25
CA LEU A 122 -8.80 1.57 8.23
C LEU A 122 -10.10 2.34 8.48
N GLU A 123 -10.85 2.65 7.42
CA GLU A 123 -12.12 3.35 7.48
C GLU A 123 -13.26 2.52 8.12
N ASP A 124 -13.20 1.19 8.02
CA ASP A 124 -14.22 0.31 8.57
C ASP A 124 -14.01 0.08 10.09
N PRO A 125 -14.90 0.59 10.97
CA PRO A 125 -14.78 0.34 12.41
C PRO A 125 -14.96 -1.13 12.78
N LYS A 126 -15.56 -1.94 11.90
CA LYS A 126 -15.82 -3.38 12.09
C LYS A 126 -14.81 -4.29 11.37
N ALA A 127 -13.75 -3.72 10.81
CA ALA A 127 -12.68 -4.50 10.18
C ALA A 127 -12.13 -5.55 11.16
N LYS A 128 -11.95 -6.78 10.67
CA LYS A 128 -11.39 -7.86 11.47
C LYS A 128 -9.87 -7.74 11.54
N GLU A 129 -9.30 -8.15 12.66
CA GLU A 129 -7.84 -8.17 12.84
C GLU A 129 -7.18 -9.05 11.78
N GLU A 130 -7.76 -10.19 11.44
CA GLU A 130 -7.23 -11.12 10.44
C GLU A 130 -7.16 -10.49 9.04
N ASP A 131 -8.19 -9.73 8.64
CA ASP A 131 -8.23 -9.06 7.33
C ASP A 131 -7.13 -7.98 7.24
N ILE A 132 -6.87 -7.28 8.35
CA ILE A 132 -5.79 -6.28 8.45
C ILE A 132 -4.42 -6.96 8.40
N ASP A 133 -4.21 -8.07 9.11
CA ASP A 133 -2.95 -8.81 9.06
C ASP A 133 -2.64 -9.34 7.65
N ASP A 134 -3.68 -9.81 6.95
CA ASP A 134 -3.58 -10.29 5.58
C ASP A 134 -3.21 -9.18 4.59
N VAL A 135 -3.80 -7.98 4.72
CA VAL A 135 -3.43 -6.85 3.86
C VAL A 135 -2.01 -6.37 4.14
N ILE A 136 -1.59 -6.32 5.41
CA ILE A 136 -0.21 -5.99 5.81
C ILE A 136 0.79 -6.96 5.16
N ARG A 137 0.54 -8.27 5.28
CA ARG A 137 1.40 -9.31 4.69
C ARG A 137 1.45 -9.21 3.17
N SER A 138 0.31 -8.95 2.54
CA SER A 138 0.18 -8.80 1.10
C SER A 138 0.99 -7.60 0.59
N LEU A 139 0.86 -6.42 1.21
CA LEU A 139 1.61 -5.22 0.85
C LEU A 139 3.12 -5.44 0.96
N LYS A 140 3.59 -6.05 2.06
CA LYS A 140 5.00 -6.40 2.28
C LYS A 140 5.51 -7.35 1.18
N SER A 141 4.75 -8.40 0.86
CA SER A 141 5.12 -9.38 -0.17
C SER A 141 5.16 -8.79 -1.58
N ILE A 142 4.17 -7.98 -1.95
CA ILE A 142 4.11 -7.32 -3.26
C ILE A 142 5.31 -6.39 -3.43
N ARG A 143 5.63 -5.59 -2.40
CA ARG A 143 6.79 -4.70 -2.41
C ARG A 143 8.10 -5.47 -2.64
N GLN A 144 8.28 -6.62 -1.99
CA GLN A 144 9.52 -7.38 -2.07
C GLN A 144 9.66 -8.19 -3.37
N ASN A 145 8.55 -8.77 -3.86
CA ASN A 145 8.61 -9.84 -4.85
C ASN A 145 7.99 -9.47 -6.21
N ARG A 146 7.20 -8.39 -6.28
CA ARG A 146 6.36 -8.10 -7.46
C ARG A 146 6.62 -6.70 -8.04
N LEU A 147 7.10 -5.75 -7.25
CA LEU A 147 7.45 -4.43 -7.76
C LEU A 147 8.82 -4.47 -8.45
N VAL A 148 8.80 -4.12 -9.74
CA VAL A 148 9.99 -4.05 -10.58
C VAL A 148 10.05 -2.67 -11.22
N LEU A 149 11.15 -1.94 -11.06
CA LEU A 149 11.36 -0.63 -11.66
C LEU A 149 11.49 -0.73 -13.18
N LYS A 150 10.84 0.18 -13.92
CA LYS A 150 10.98 0.25 -15.40
C LYS A 150 12.38 0.67 -15.83
N ILE A 151 13.07 1.45 -15.01
CA ILE A 151 14.41 1.95 -15.33
C ILE A 151 15.46 0.82 -15.44
N LEU A 152 15.14 -0.36 -14.91
CA LEU A 152 15.98 -1.56 -15.04
C LEU A 152 16.02 -2.08 -16.48
N ASP A 153 14.96 -1.89 -17.26
CA ASP A 153 14.97 -2.27 -18.68
C ASP A 153 15.88 -1.32 -19.46
N ILE A 154 15.84 -0.03 -19.15
CA ILE A 154 16.76 0.97 -19.70
C ILE A 154 18.21 0.63 -19.36
N PHE A 155 18.48 0.21 -18.12
CA PHE A 155 19.80 -0.22 -17.69
C PHE A 155 20.30 -1.42 -18.48
N GLN A 156 19.44 -2.41 -18.70
CA GLN A 156 19.75 -3.59 -19.51
C GLN A 156 20.05 -3.22 -20.97
N ASP A 157 19.22 -2.37 -21.58
CA ASP A 157 19.42 -1.96 -22.96
C ASP A 157 20.71 -1.14 -23.15
N LEU A 158 21.00 -0.22 -22.22
CA LEU A 158 22.18 0.63 -22.29
C LEU A 158 23.46 -0.18 -22.11
N ILE A 159 23.51 -1.09 -21.14
CA ILE A 159 24.72 -1.87 -20.89
C ILE A 159 24.99 -2.83 -22.05
N VAL A 160 23.97 -3.49 -22.62
CA VAL A 160 24.13 -4.35 -23.79
C VAL A 160 24.70 -3.57 -24.98
N LYS A 161 24.15 -2.40 -25.30
CA LYS A 161 24.65 -1.54 -26.39
C LYS A 161 26.09 -1.09 -26.14
N ALA A 162 26.41 -0.70 -24.92
CA ALA A 162 27.74 -0.26 -24.54
C ALA A 162 28.75 -1.41 -24.64
N GLU A 163 28.40 -2.60 -24.13
CA GLU A 163 29.21 -3.81 -24.21
C GLU A 163 29.45 -4.26 -25.65
N GLU A 164 28.44 -4.21 -26.52
CA GLU A 164 28.60 -4.54 -27.95
C GLU A 164 29.66 -3.66 -28.63
N ILE A 165 29.74 -2.38 -28.26
CA ILE A 165 30.77 -1.47 -28.78
C ILE A 165 32.13 -1.80 -28.14
N THR A 166 32.20 -1.92 -26.81
CA THR A 166 33.47 -2.12 -26.12
C THR A 166 34.10 -3.49 -26.40
N ASN A 167 33.29 -4.53 -26.59
CA ASN A 167 33.75 -5.89 -26.86
C ASN A 167 34.29 -6.07 -28.28
N ARG A 168 33.77 -5.30 -29.25
CA ARG A 168 34.38 -5.22 -30.60
C ARG A 168 35.76 -4.57 -30.57
N GLY A 169 36.06 -3.82 -29.51
CA GLY A 169 37.28 -3.02 -29.42
C GLY A 169 37.24 -1.81 -30.35
N ASN A 170 38.33 -1.02 -30.31
CA ASN A 170 38.54 0.13 -31.19
C ASN A 170 39.67 -0.14 -32.20
N THR A 171 39.75 -1.37 -32.72
CA THR A 171 40.87 -1.85 -33.55
C THR A 171 40.93 -1.20 -34.92
N ASP A 172 39.78 -0.80 -35.47
CA ASP A 172 39.65 -0.02 -36.70
C ASP A 172 39.90 1.49 -36.48
N LYS A 173 40.21 1.90 -35.24
CA LYS A 173 40.38 3.30 -34.81
C LYS A 173 39.20 4.17 -35.23
N LYS A 174 38.00 3.60 -35.24
CA LYS A 174 36.79 4.35 -35.57
C LYS A 174 36.57 5.50 -34.60
N TYR A 175 36.82 5.31 -33.31
CA TYR A 175 36.61 6.31 -32.27
C TYR A 175 37.91 6.86 -31.72
N THR A 176 37.88 8.08 -31.18
CA THR A 176 39.03 8.60 -30.40
C THR A 176 39.23 7.74 -29.16
N GLU A 177 40.48 7.50 -28.81
CA GLU A 177 40.85 6.64 -27.69
C GLU A 177 40.24 7.12 -26.37
N ASP A 178 40.25 8.44 -26.12
CA ASP A 178 39.64 9.05 -24.93
C ASP A 178 38.14 8.81 -24.85
N SER A 179 37.41 8.92 -25.98
CA SER A 179 35.96 8.73 -25.98
C SER A 179 35.57 7.27 -25.79
N PHE A 180 36.34 6.36 -26.40
CA PHE A 180 36.15 4.92 -26.23
C PHE A 180 36.47 4.47 -24.80
N ASN A 181 37.55 4.99 -24.20
CA ASN A 181 37.92 4.64 -22.83
C ASN A 181 36.90 5.12 -21.79
N LYS A 182 36.27 6.28 -21.99
CA LYS A 182 35.15 6.74 -21.13
C LYS A 182 33.96 5.78 -21.17
N LEU A 183 33.58 5.31 -22.36
CA LEU A 183 32.51 4.31 -22.48
C LEU A 183 32.90 2.99 -21.78
N LYS A 184 34.16 2.56 -21.93
CA LYS A 184 34.67 1.36 -21.26
C LYS A 184 34.63 1.48 -19.74
N GLU A 185 35.00 2.62 -19.18
CA GLU A 185 34.90 2.88 -17.74
C GLU A 185 33.44 2.81 -17.26
N ALA A 186 32.50 3.38 -18.01
CA ALA A 186 31.07 3.31 -17.72
C ALA A 186 30.56 1.86 -17.70
N VAL A 187 30.95 1.04 -18.67
CA VAL A 187 30.62 -0.39 -18.73
C VAL A 187 31.18 -1.14 -17.52
N VAL A 188 32.43 -0.87 -17.14
CA VAL A 188 33.05 -1.50 -15.96
C VAL A 188 32.30 -1.15 -14.68
N GLU A 189 31.92 0.10 -14.48
CA GLU A 189 31.15 0.52 -13.31
C GLU A 189 29.75 -0.10 -13.30
N ALA A 190 29.05 -0.11 -14.43
CA ALA A 190 27.72 -0.72 -14.55
C ALA A 190 27.74 -2.22 -14.25
N ASN A 191 28.75 -2.94 -14.76
CA ASN A 191 28.87 -4.39 -14.58
C ASN A 191 29.05 -4.82 -13.12
N LYS A 192 29.55 -3.96 -12.24
CA LYS A 192 29.62 -4.23 -10.79
C LYS A 192 28.24 -4.52 -10.19
N TYR A 193 27.18 -4.00 -10.79
CA TYR A 193 25.81 -4.07 -10.28
C TYR A 193 24.89 -4.94 -11.13
N TRP A 194 25.38 -5.56 -12.21
CA TRP A 194 24.54 -6.32 -13.14
C TRP A 194 23.72 -7.43 -12.47
N LEU A 195 24.36 -8.16 -11.54
CA LEU A 195 23.74 -9.29 -10.84
C LEU A 195 22.83 -8.85 -9.68
N THR A 196 23.07 -7.67 -9.11
CA THR A 196 22.35 -7.14 -7.94
C THR A 196 21.45 -5.95 -8.30
N LYS A 197 21.21 -5.70 -9.59
CA LYS A 197 20.48 -4.53 -10.11
C LYS A 197 19.07 -4.39 -9.52
N ASN A 198 18.41 -5.52 -9.24
CA ASN A 198 17.05 -5.54 -8.69
C ASN A 198 17.02 -5.09 -7.21
N ASP A 199 18.15 -5.15 -6.51
CA ASP A 199 18.27 -4.81 -5.09
C ASP A 199 18.83 -3.38 -4.89
N GLN A 200 19.21 -2.69 -5.97
CA GLN A 200 19.79 -1.36 -5.88
C GLN A 200 18.72 -0.29 -5.67
N PRO A 201 19.04 0.79 -4.94
CA PRO A 201 18.21 1.99 -4.91
C PRO A 201 17.97 2.54 -6.31
N LYS A 202 16.80 3.13 -6.52
CA LYS A 202 16.40 3.75 -7.80
C LYS A 202 17.46 4.73 -8.29
N GLU A 203 17.94 5.59 -7.41
CA GLU A 203 18.89 6.66 -7.70
C GLU A 203 20.24 6.11 -8.19
N LYS A 204 20.64 4.93 -7.70
CA LYS A 204 21.86 4.26 -8.16
C LYS A 204 21.71 3.78 -9.59
N ILE A 205 20.58 3.14 -9.94
CA ILE A 205 20.32 2.69 -11.31
C ILE A 205 20.18 3.89 -12.26
N GLU A 206 19.56 5.00 -11.82
CA GLU A 206 19.50 6.24 -12.60
C GLU A 206 20.89 6.80 -12.88
N SER A 207 21.77 6.82 -11.88
CA SER A 207 23.16 7.26 -12.05
C SER A 207 23.95 6.37 -13.03
N LEU A 208 23.76 5.05 -12.96
CA LEU A 208 24.40 4.12 -13.90
C LEU A 208 23.87 4.31 -15.33
N ASN A 209 22.56 4.52 -15.48
CA ASN A 209 21.94 4.84 -16.77
C ASN A 209 22.51 6.13 -17.36
N ALA A 210 22.64 7.18 -16.55
CA ALA A 210 23.23 8.44 -16.98
C ALA A 210 24.68 8.25 -17.45
N MET A 211 25.50 7.53 -16.68
CA MET A 211 26.90 7.27 -17.03
C MET A 211 27.05 6.49 -18.35
N LEU A 212 26.26 5.43 -18.53
CA LEU A 212 26.26 4.65 -19.77
C LEU A 212 25.79 5.50 -20.96
N LYS A 213 24.73 6.29 -20.78
CA LYS A 213 24.21 7.19 -21.81
C LYS A 213 25.23 8.25 -22.20
N GLU A 214 25.87 8.90 -21.24
CA GLU A 214 26.93 9.88 -21.48
C GLU A 214 28.14 9.26 -22.19
N GLY A 215 28.53 8.03 -21.82
CA GLY A 215 29.59 7.30 -22.51
C GLY A 215 29.23 7.00 -23.97
N LEU A 216 27.99 6.59 -24.24
CA LEU A 216 27.50 6.27 -25.58
C LEU A 216 27.37 7.52 -26.46
N GLU A 217 26.75 8.57 -25.94
CA GLU A 217 26.58 9.86 -26.65
C GLU A 217 27.91 10.61 -26.80
N GLY A 218 28.87 10.36 -25.90
CA GLY A 218 30.19 10.96 -25.89
C GLY A 218 31.21 10.34 -26.85
N LEU A 219 30.87 9.26 -27.56
CA LEU A 219 31.73 8.65 -28.58
C LEU A 219 32.02 9.62 -29.72
N LYS A 220 33.30 9.77 -30.07
CA LYS A 220 33.75 10.68 -31.14
C LYS A 220 34.44 9.89 -32.23
N GLU A 221 33.91 9.91 -33.44
CA GLU A 221 34.59 9.28 -34.58
C GLU A 221 35.87 10.04 -34.93
N VAL A 222 36.94 9.30 -35.26
CA VAL A 222 38.15 9.89 -35.83
C VAL A 222 37.83 10.35 -37.24
N ALA A 223 38.14 11.61 -37.56
CA ALA A 223 37.94 12.15 -38.90
C ALA A 223 38.64 11.25 -39.93
N LYS A 224 37.87 10.68 -40.87
CA LYS A 224 38.44 9.96 -41.99
C LYS A 224 39.27 10.96 -42.80
N PRO A 225 40.50 10.62 -43.23
CA PRO A 225 41.23 11.48 -44.14
C PRO A 225 40.36 11.69 -45.38
N GLU A 226 40.04 12.95 -45.69
CA GLU A 226 39.45 13.28 -46.98
C GLU A 226 40.42 12.78 -48.05
N LEU A 227 39.97 11.83 -48.87
CA LEU A 227 40.74 11.36 -50.00
C LEU A 227 40.95 12.56 -50.94
N ASN A 228 42.12 13.18 -50.89
CA ASN A 228 42.47 14.25 -51.82
C ASN A 228 42.64 13.63 -53.21
N LYS A 229 41.54 13.61 -53.96
CA LYS A 229 41.48 13.03 -55.30
C LYS A 229 42.48 13.70 -56.24
N GLU A 230 42.77 14.99 -56.08
CA GLU A 230 43.75 15.69 -56.91
C GLU A 230 45.19 15.24 -56.63
N ALA A 231 45.57 15.09 -55.34
CA ALA A 231 46.88 14.57 -54.95
C ALA A 231 47.09 13.14 -55.46
N LEU A 232 46.09 12.28 -55.32
CA LEU A 232 46.13 10.91 -55.82
C LEU A 232 46.21 10.84 -57.35
N THR A 233 45.48 11.72 -58.05
CA THR A 233 45.51 11.78 -59.52
C THR A 233 46.89 12.23 -60.02
N LYS A 234 47.54 13.16 -59.31
CA LYS A 234 48.88 13.64 -59.64
C LYS A 234 49.94 12.55 -59.43
N GLU A 235 49.90 11.83 -58.31
CA GLU A 235 50.81 10.70 -58.05
C GLU A 235 50.63 9.57 -59.07
N ILE A 236 49.38 9.23 -59.46
CA ILE A 236 49.13 8.24 -60.52
C ILE A 236 49.70 8.71 -61.87
N ALA A 237 49.59 10.00 -62.19
CA ALA A 237 50.11 10.56 -63.43
C ALA A 237 51.66 10.59 -63.46
N GLU A 238 52.31 10.80 -62.31
CA GLU A 238 53.76 10.75 -62.17
C GLU A 238 54.30 9.31 -62.22
N ALA A 239 53.62 8.36 -61.56
CA ALA A 239 54.00 6.95 -61.58
C ALA A 239 53.92 6.30 -62.98
N LYS A 240 53.07 6.83 -63.88
CA LYS A 240 52.97 6.38 -65.28
C LYS A 240 54.10 6.90 -66.18
N LYS A 241 54.95 7.80 -65.69
CA LYS A 241 56.09 8.38 -66.44
C LYS A 241 57.41 7.64 -66.18
N VAL A 242 57.41 6.64 -65.31
CA VAL A 242 58.53 5.73 -65.02
C VAL A 242 58.27 4.39 -65.70
#